data_AF-A0A2M7FAL0-F1
#
_entry.id   AF-A0A2M7FAL0-F1
#
_cell.length_a   1.000
_cell.length_b   1.000
_cell.length_c   1.000
_cell.angle_alpha   90.00
_cell.angle_beta   90.00
_cell.angle_gamma   90.00
#
_symmetry.space_group_name_H-M   'P 1'
#
loop_
_entity.id
_entity.type
_entity.pdbx_description
1 polymer ?
#
loop_
_entity_poly.entity_id
_entity_poly.type
_entity_poly.pdbx_seq_one_letter_code
_entity_poly.pdbx_strand_id
1 'polypeptide(L)' 'MPTADKTLDCKGLNCPLPVLQTKKAMDAMNSGQILEMLSTDPGSKN' A
#
# COMPACT_ATOMS: atom_id res chain seq x y z
N MET A 1 -20.00 3.77 -0.30
CA MET A 1 -18.80 3.47 -1.10
C MET A 1 -17.60 3.88 -0.27
N PRO A 2 -16.70 2.98 0.11
CA PRO A 2 -15.59 3.37 0.97
C PRO A 2 -14.64 4.25 0.15
N THR A 3 -14.55 5.52 0.50
CA THR A 3 -13.54 6.42 -0.03
C THR A 3 -12.22 6.02 0.61
N ALA A 4 -11.17 5.77 -0.18
CA ALA A 4 -9.85 5.50 0.38
C ALA A 4 -9.38 6.73 1.16
N ASP A 5 -9.10 6.57 2.46
CA ASP A 5 -8.59 7.65 3.30
C ASP A 5 -7.15 8.01 2.93
N LYS A 6 -6.41 7.04 2.39
CA LYS A 6 -5.02 7.20 2.03
C LYS A 6 -4.71 6.38 0.79
N THR A 7 -4.05 7.01 -0.19
CA THR A 7 -3.60 6.32 -1.41
C THR A 7 -2.08 6.28 -1.42
N LEU A 8 -1.51 5.09 -1.64
CA LEU A 8 -0.08 4.82 -1.69
C LEU A 8 0.26 4.34 -3.10
N ASP A 9 0.98 5.17 -3.86
CA ASP A 9 1.46 4.78 -5.18
C ASP A 9 2.83 4.09 -5.06
N CYS A 10 2.81 2.77 -5.21
CA CYS A 10 3.98 1.88 -5.25
C CYS A 10 4.28 1.39 -6.67
N LYS A 11 3.76 2.04 -7.72
CA LYS A 11 4.06 1.68 -9.10
C LYS A 11 5.55 1.89 -9.40
N GLY A 12 6.20 0.88 -9.96
CA GLY A 12 7.64 0.88 -10.29
C GLY A 12 8.57 0.54 -9.13
N LEU A 13 8.04 0.26 -7.94
CA LEU A 13 8.83 -0.26 -6.82
C LEU A 13 8.93 -1.77 -6.90
N ASN A 14 10.16 -2.29 -6.83
CA ASN A 14 10.42 -3.71 -6.74
C ASN A 14 10.38 -4.17 -5.28
N CYS A 15 9.90 -5.40 -5.06
CA CYS A 15 9.93 -6.11 -3.79
C CYS A 15 11.33 -6.04 -3.16
N PRO A 16 11.46 -5.70 -1.86
CA PRO A 16 10.44 -5.68 -0.80
C PRO A 16 9.85 -4.31 -0.46
N LEU A 17 10.16 -3.27 -1.24
CA LEU A 17 9.82 -1.89 -0.92
C LEU A 17 8.31 -1.61 -0.81
N PRO A 18 7.43 -2.18 -1.66
CA PRO A 18 5.99 -1.93 -1.58
C PRO A 18 5.41 -2.39 -0.24
N VAL A 19 5.82 -3.58 0.25
CA VAL A 19 5.33 -4.16 1.51
C VAL A 19 5.77 -3.31 2.71
N LEU A 20 7.02 -2.84 2.71
CA LEU A 20 7.54 -1.99 3.77
C LEU A 20 6.84 -0.62 3.81
N GLN A 21 6.56 -0.01 2.66
CA GLN A 21 5.83 1.25 2.60
C GLN A 21 4.38 1.09 3.04
N THR A 22 3.70 0.03 2.61
CA THR A 22 2.34 -0.29 3.05
C THR A 22 2.29 -0.51 4.55
N LYS A 23 3.25 -1.25 5.12
CA LYS A 23 3.34 -1.44 6.57
C LYS A 23 3.55 -0.12 7.31
N LYS A 24 4.48 0.73 6.86
CA LYS A 24 4.70 2.07 7.45
C LYS A 24 3.45 2.95 7.35
N ALA A 25 2.74 2.88 6.23
CA ALA A 25 1.51 3.62 6.02
C ALA A 25 0.39 3.12 6.94
N MET A 26 0.27 1.80 7.11
CA MET A 26 -0.64 1.14 8.06
C MET A 26 -0.33 1.49 9.51
N ASP A 27 0.95 1.47 9.92
CA ASP A 27 1.35 1.84 11.28
C ASP A 27 1.01 3.30 11.62
N ALA A 28 0.97 4.17 10.60
CA ALA A 28 0.55 5.56 10.72
C ALA A 28 -0.97 5.79 10.55
N MET A 29 -1.75 4.72 10.38
CA MET A 29 -3.20 4.79 10.20
C MET A 29 -3.93 4.30 11.45
N ASN A 30 -5.11 4.87 11.68
CA ASN A 30 -6.00 4.46 12.75
C ASN A 30 -6.95 3.35 12.26
N SER A 31 -7.39 2.50 13.19
CA SER A 31 -8.36 1.44 12.93
C SER A 31 -9.64 2.00 12.29
N GLY A 32 -10.03 1.42 11.16
CA GLY A 32 -11.21 1.84 10.39
C GLY A 32 -10.89 2.72 9.17
N GLN A 33 -9.64 3.17 9.01
CA GLN A 33 -9.21 3.87 7.80
C GLN A 33 -8.85 2.89 6.68
N ILE A 34 -9.08 3.30 5.43
CA ILE A 34 -8.86 2.50 4.24
C ILE A 34 -7.64 3.00 3.47
N LEU A 35 -6.66 2.12 3.27
CA LEU A 35 -5.45 2.37 2.49
C LEU A 35 -5.59 1.75 1.11
N GLU A 36 -5.57 2.57 0.07
CA GLU A 36 -5.51 2.13 -1.32
C GLU A 36 -4.05 2.10 -1.78
N MET A 37 -3.52 0.91 -2.05
CA MET A 37 -2.17 0.73 -2.55
C MET A 37 -2.20 0.39 -4.03
N LEU A 38 -1.53 1.19 -4.85
CA LEU A 38 -1.34 0.90 -6.27
C LEU A 38 0.06 0.33 -6.49
N SER A 39 0.17 -0.94 -6.83
CA SER A 39 1.45 -1.58 -7.14
C SER A 39 1.45 -2.08 -8.58
N THR A 40 2.58 -1.94 -9.28
CA THR A 40 2.81 -2.56 -10.60
C THR A 40 3.89 -3.64 -10.54
N ASP A 41 4.23 -4.12 -9.34
CA ASP A 41 5.32 -5.09 -9.17
C ASP A 41 4.91 -6.49 -9.71
N PRO A 42 5.61 -7.03 -10.73
CA PRO A 42 5.39 -8.41 -11.18
C PRO A 42 5.81 -9.46 -10.15
N GLY A 43 6.57 -9.07 -9.11
CA GLY A 43 7.00 -9.92 -8.01
C GLY A 43 5.94 -10.21 -6.95
N SER A 44 4.73 -9.65 -7.06
CA SER A 44 3.62 -9.94 -6.13
C SER A 44 2.95 -11.31 -6.36
N LYS A 45 3.59 -12.22 -7.12
CA LYS A 45 3.20 -13.62 -7.23
C LYS A 45 3.91 -14.45 -6.13
N ASN A 46 3.10 -14.77 -5.12
CA ASN A 46 3.17 -15.92 -4.22
C ASN A 46 4.25 -15.92 -3.14
#